data_AF-A0A127ZI51-F1
#
_entry.id   AF-A0A127ZI51-F1
#
_cell.length_a   1.000
_cell.length_b   1.000
_cell.length_c   1.000
_cell.angle_alpha   90.00
_cell.angle_beta   90.00
_cell.angle_gamma   90.00
#
_symmetry.space_group_name_H-M   'P 1'
#
loop_
_entity.id
_entity.type
_entity.pdbx_description
1 polymer ?
#
loop_
_entity_poly.entity_id
_entity_poly.type
_entity_poly.pdbx_seq_one_letter_code
_entity_poly.pdbx_strand_id
1 'polypeptide(L)'
;MSLRATRTLFNEAKNYASPHSFTYVEGKTPFWRKFRQIFSANPEISSGIPSVESNRWPQPGSRPERSATPPSAASDPAGNLYHNRDFRRKYPKLEMITQKDLTTLLLSSPNEDGTRSLQAPEDASNTTALTRPADLESPTAFTDVLAQVDKSSDASSAGFYSTSNLPPRPPFKQPHHILKLQKGAVPHDPHAYYPAENYA
;
A
#
# COMPACT_ATOMS: atom_id res chain seq x y z
N MET A 1 -19.72 -3.06 -0.44
CA MET A 1 -20.23 -2.40 0.78
C MET A 1 -19.10 -2.35 1.79
N SER A 2 -18.62 -1.16 2.13
CA SER A 2 -17.53 -0.95 3.10
C SER A 2 -18.09 -1.17 4.51
N LEU A 3 -17.47 -2.09 5.27
CA LEU A 3 -17.73 -2.29 6.68
C LEU A 3 -17.31 -1.03 7.44
N ARG A 4 -18.27 -0.12 7.69
CA ARG A 4 -18.08 0.96 8.67
C ARG A 4 -18.00 0.32 10.04
N ALA A 5 -16.79 0.08 10.54
CA ALA A 5 -16.59 -0.16 11.96
C ALA A 5 -17.25 1.01 12.70
N THR A 6 -18.30 0.70 13.45
CA THR A 6 -19.10 1.69 14.16
C THR A 6 -18.20 2.41 15.17
N ARG A 7 -18.41 3.72 15.32
CA ARG A 7 -17.70 4.61 16.26
C ARG A 7 -17.63 4.05 17.70
N THR A 8 -18.51 3.12 18.03
CA THR A 8 -18.55 2.36 19.29
C THR A 8 -17.30 1.51 19.51
N LEU A 9 -16.81 0.77 18.49
CA LEU A 9 -15.62 -0.09 18.60
C LEU A 9 -14.34 0.73 18.84
N PHE A 10 -14.24 1.92 18.25
CA PHE A 10 -13.11 2.82 18.46
C PHE A 10 -13.14 3.52 19.83
N ASN A 11 -14.31 3.70 20.45
CA ASN A 11 -14.42 4.21 21.81
C ASN A 11 -14.18 3.11 22.86
N GLU A 12 -14.55 1.86 22.57
CA GLU A 12 -14.27 0.71 23.41
C GLU A 12 -12.76 0.46 23.55
N ALA A 13 -12.00 0.61 22.47
CA ALA A 13 -10.53 0.53 22.47
C ALA A 13 -9.83 1.61 23.34
N LYS A 14 -10.52 2.68 23.76
CA LYS A 14 -9.96 3.69 24.67
C LYS A 14 -10.11 3.31 26.14
N ASN A 15 -10.97 2.35 26.45
CA ASN A 15 -11.03 1.74 27.77
C ASN A 15 -10.00 0.60 27.82
N TYR A 16 -8.72 0.94 28.05
CA TYR A 16 -7.68 -0.03 28.47
C TYR A 16 -7.94 -0.63 29.87
N ALA A 17 -9.19 -0.59 30.34
CA ALA A 17 -9.61 -1.25 31.55
C ALA A 17 -10.01 -2.68 31.16
N SER A 18 -9.24 -3.67 31.62
CA SER A 18 -9.68 -5.05 31.55
C SER A 18 -11.09 -5.14 32.13
N PRO A 19 -12.11 -5.59 31.37
CA PRO A 19 -13.45 -5.73 31.91
C PRO A 19 -13.39 -6.83 32.98
N HIS A 20 -13.29 -6.44 34.25
CA HIS A 20 -13.25 -7.36 35.40
C HIS A 20 -14.48 -8.29 35.40
N SER A 21 -15.54 -7.95 34.66
CA SER A 21 -16.73 -8.76 34.39
C SER A 21 -16.46 -10.11 33.74
N PHE A 22 -15.38 -10.27 32.97
CA PHE A 22 -15.05 -11.54 32.28
C PHE A 22 -13.90 -12.31 32.94
N THR A 23 -13.33 -11.77 34.02
CA THR A 23 -12.24 -12.39 34.76
C THR A 23 -12.75 -12.98 36.06
N TYR A 24 -12.01 -13.92 36.65
CA TYR A 24 -12.38 -14.49 37.94
C TYR A 24 -12.54 -13.39 39.00
N VAL A 25 -13.67 -13.38 39.72
CA VAL A 25 -13.87 -12.46 40.84
C VAL A 25 -12.98 -12.93 41.99
N GLU A 26 -11.89 -12.21 42.21
CA GLU A 26 -10.90 -12.59 43.21
C GLU A 26 -11.39 -12.36 44.63
N GLY A 27 -11.05 -13.31 45.50
CA GLY A 27 -11.52 -13.36 46.88
C GLY A 27 -12.73 -14.29 46.99
N LYS A 28 -12.47 -15.55 47.34
CA LYS A 28 -13.52 -16.55 47.64
C LYS A 28 -14.50 -16.05 48.72
N THR A 29 -14.09 -15.09 49.54
CA THR A 29 -14.91 -14.47 50.58
C THR A 29 -14.96 -12.93 50.44
N PRO A 30 -16.06 -12.28 50.86
CA PRO A 30 -16.22 -10.82 50.81
C PRO A 30 -15.13 -10.03 51.55
N PHE A 31 -14.51 -10.65 52.57
CA PHE A 31 -13.41 -10.05 53.34
C PHE A 31 -12.18 -9.81 52.46
N TRP A 32 -11.69 -10.86 51.76
CA TRP A 32 -10.50 -10.74 50.92
C TRP A 32 -10.68 -9.78 49.74
N ARG A 33 -11.93 -9.66 49.24
CA ARG A 33 -12.27 -8.68 48.22
C ARG A 33 -12.13 -7.24 48.72
N LYS A 34 -12.63 -6.94 49.92
CA LYS A 34 -12.48 -5.60 50.54
C LYS A 34 -11.02 -5.30 50.87
N PHE A 35 -10.27 -6.31 51.34
CA PHE A 35 -8.84 -6.17 51.58
C PHE A 35 -8.08 -5.79 50.30
N ARG A 36 -8.28 -6.53 49.20
CA ARG A 36 -7.67 -6.18 47.89
C ARG A 36 -8.04 -4.76 47.44
N GLN A 37 -9.30 -4.36 47.62
CA GLN A 37 -9.77 -3.04 47.21
C GLN A 37 -9.05 -1.90 47.95
N ILE A 38 -8.72 -2.10 49.23
CA ILE A 38 -8.06 -1.09 50.07
C ILE A 38 -6.53 -1.07 49.82
N PHE A 39 -5.92 -2.24 49.61
CA PHE A 39 -4.46 -2.39 49.58
C PHE A 39 -3.85 -2.46 48.16
N SER A 40 -4.65 -2.59 47.10
CA SER A 40 -4.15 -2.58 45.72
C SER A 40 -3.93 -1.16 45.20
N ALA A 41 -2.80 -0.93 44.52
CA ALA A 41 -2.49 0.37 43.89
C ALA A 41 -3.53 0.79 42.83
N ASN A 42 -4.15 -0.19 42.15
CA ASN A 42 -5.29 0.03 41.29
C ASN A 42 -6.31 -1.11 41.51
N PRO A 43 -7.46 -0.83 42.15
CA PRO A 43 -8.47 -1.85 42.43
C PRO A 43 -9.24 -2.32 41.18
N GLU A 44 -9.18 -1.57 40.08
CA GLU A 44 -9.83 -1.91 38.80
C GLU A 44 -9.03 -2.93 37.97
N ILE A 45 -7.77 -3.21 38.34
CA ILE A 45 -6.93 -4.19 37.65
C ILE A 45 -7.37 -5.62 38.01
N SER A 46 -7.45 -6.49 37.01
CA SER A 46 -7.67 -7.93 37.18
C SER A 46 -6.36 -8.73 37.38
N SER A 47 -6.39 -9.88 38.08
CA SER A 47 -5.27 -10.84 38.16
C SER A 47 -4.93 -11.53 36.85
N GLY A 48 -5.81 -11.43 35.84
CA GLY A 48 -5.63 -12.14 34.57
C GLY A 48 -5.92 -13.64 34.64
N ILE A 49 -6.52 -14.14 35.73
CA ILE A 49 -7.02 -15.52 35.80
C ILE A 49 -8.40 -15.58 35.12
N PRO A 50 -8.55 -16.35 34.02
CA PRO A 50 -9.84 -16.48 33.36
C PRO A 50 -10.79 -17.33 34.21
N SER A 51 -12.08 -16.99 34.23
CA SER A 51 -13.09 -17.85 34.85
C SER A 51 -13.27 -19.14 34.03
N VAL A 52 -13.24 -20.30 34.68
CA VAL A 52 -13.33 -21.63 34.03
C VAL A 52 -14.70 -21.84 33.37
N GLU A 53 -15.76 -21.24 33.93
CA GLU A 53 -17.13 -21.39 33.42
C GLU A 53 -17.41 -20.52 32.18
N SER A 54 -16.64 -19.45 31.97
CA SER A 54 -16.80 -18.56 30.80
C SER A 54 -15.71 -18.75 29.76
N ASN A 55 -14.50 -19.10 30.17
CA ASN A 55 -13.38 -19.28 29.26
C ASN A 55 -13.43 -20.66 28.60
N ARG A 56 -13.47 -20.69 27.27
CA ARG A 56 -13.48 -21.92 26.46
C ARG A 56 -14.68 -22.83 26.79
N TRP A 57 -15.79 -22.26 27.24
CA TRP A 57 -17.03 -22.96 27.47
C TRP A 57 -18.15 -22.40 26.57
N PRO A 58 -18.89 -23.25 25.82
CA PRO A 58 -18.69 -24.69 25.63
C PRO A 58 -17.36 -25.02 24.94
N GLN A 59 -16.87 -26.24 25.17
CA GLN A 59 -15.64 -26.72 24.54
C GLN A 59 -15.72 -26.65 23.01
N PRO A 60 -14.62 -26.35 22.29
CA PRO A 60 -14.64 -26.17 20.84
C PRO A 60 -15.29 -27.32 20.05
N GLY A 61 -15.15 -28.56 20.52
CA GLY A 61 -15.73 -29.76 19.89
C GLY A 61 -17.18 -30.07 20.26
N SER A 62 -17.80 -29.31 21.16
CA SER A 62 -19.19 -29.49 21.58
C SER A 62 -19.98 -28.18 21.53
N ARG A 63 -19.61 -27.31 20.59
CA ARG A 63 -20.40 -26.12 20.29
C ARG A 63 -21.72 -26.55 19.64
N PRO A 64 -22.88 -26.00 20.09
CA PRO A 64 -24.17 -26.28 19.48
C PRO A 64 -24.32 -25.59 18.10
N GLU A 65 -23.49 -24.59 17.83
CA GLU A 65 -23.46 -23.84 16.58
C GLU A 65 -23.02 -24.75 15.42
N ARG A 66 -23.79 -24.75 14.33
CA ARG A 66 -23.36 -25.40 13.08
C ARG A 66 -22.40 -24.48 12.35
N SER A 67 -21.22 -25.00 12.00
CA SER A 67 -20.30 -24.28 11.12
C SER A 67 -20.95 -24.11 9.74
N ALA A 68 -21.07 -22.88 9.28
CA ALA A 68 -21.43 -22.54 7.92
C ALA A 68 -20.28 -21.73 7.31
N THR A 69 -19.78 -22.15 6.16
CA THR A 69 -18.83 -21.36 5.40
C THR A 69 -19.56 -20.14 4.85
N PRO A 70 -19.11 -18.91 5.12
CA PRO A 70 -19.78 -17.73 4.59
C PRO A 70 -19.76 -17.79 3.05
N PRO A 71 -20.91 -17.57 2.38
CA PRO A 71 -20.95 -17.63 0.93
C PRO A 71 -20.10 -16.50 0.35
N SER A 72 -19.27 -16.82 -0.63
CA SER A 72 -18.51 -15.85 -1.42
C SER A 72 -19.08 -15.80 -2.84
N ALA A 73 -18.74 -14.78 -3.63
CA ALA A 73 -19.08 -14.77 -5.05
C ALA A 73 -18.52 -16.01 -5.80
N ALA A 74 -17.45 -16.63 -5.28
CA ALA A 74 -16.89 -17.86 -5.83
C ALA A 74 -17.69 -19.13 -5.47
N SER A 75 -18.71 -19.02 -4.61
CA SER A 75 -19.58 -20.12 -4.18
C SER A 75 -20.83 -20.30 -5.04
N ASP A 76 -21.07 -19.40 -6.01
CA ASP A 76 -22.23 -19.49 -6.91
C ASP A 76 -22.15 -20.75 -7.80
N PRO A 77 -23.17 -21.64 -7.79
CA PRO A 77 -23.22 -22.80 -8.68
C PRO A 77 -23.48 -22.46 -10.14
N ALA A 78 -24.08 -21.30 -10.45
CA ALA A 78 -24.34 -20.85 -11.81
C ALA A 78 -23.40 -19.70 -12.22
N GLY A 79 -23.08 -19.58 -13.51
CA GLY A 79 -22.31 -18.43 -14.03
C GLY A 79 -20.85 -18.30 -13.56
N ASN A 80 -20.33 -19.26 -12.78
CA ASN A 80 -19.04 -19.14 -12.10
C ASN A 80 -17.94 -19.98 -12.79
N LEU A 81 -17.61 -19.63 -14.04
CA LEU A 81 -16.58 -20.34 -14.81
C LEU A 81 -15.19 -20.17 -14.19
N TYR A 82 -14.43 -21.27 -14.03
CA TYR A 82 -13.12 -21.24 -13.35
C TYR A 82 -12.11 -20.29 -14.00
N HIS A 83 -12.06 -20.22 -15.32
CA HIS A 83 -11.13 -19.34 -16.04
C HIS A 83 -11.35 -17.84 -15.75
N ASN A 84 -12.57 -17.43 -15.36
CA ASN A 84 -12.85 -16.03 -15.04
C ASN A 84 -12.23 -15.64 -13.69
N ARG A 85 -12.27 -16.54 -12.72
CA ARG A 85 -11.74 -16.40 -11.36
C ARG A 85 -10.31 -16.90 -11.17
N ASP A 86 -9.70 -17.47 -12.20
CA ASP A 86 -8.32 -17.94 -12.15
C ASP A 86 -7.33 -16.75 -12.17
N PHE A 87 -7.05 -16.19 -11.00
CA PHE A 87 -6.03 -15.16 -10.82
C PHE A 87 -4.61 -15.71 -10.88
N ARG A 88 -4.42 -17.01 -10.63
CA ARG A 88 -3.10 -17.64 -10.63
C ARG A 88 -2.49 -17.63 -12.02
N ARG A 89 -3.31 -17.81 -13.06
CA ARG A 89 -2.85 -17.76 -14.47
C ARG A 89 -2.95 -16.37 -15.11
N LYS A 90 -3.70 -15.45 -14.52
CA LYS A 90 -3.83 -14.05 -14.98
C LYS A 90 -2.84 -13.13 -14.26
N TYR A 91 -1.60 -13.56 -14.11
CA TYR A 91 -0.57 -12.70 -13.54
C TYR A 91 -0.08 -11.68 -14.59
N PRO A 92 0.24 -10.44 -14.20
CA PRO A 92 0.88 -9.49 -15.10
C PRO A 92 2.25 -10.04 -15.53
N LYS A 93 2.54 -9.98 -16.83
CA LYS A 93 3.84 -10.42 -17.36
C LYS A 93 4.93 -9.45 -16.92
N LEU A 94 6.12 -9.99 -16.66
CA LEU A 94 7.30 -9.18 -16.42
C LEU A 94 7.86 -8.74 -17.77
N GLU A 95 7.90 -7.43 -17.99
CA GLU A 95 8.52 -6.82 -19.16
C GLU A 95 9.98 -6.48 -18.85
N MET A 96 10.91 -6.93 -19.71
CA MET A 96 12.32 -6.58 -19.62
C MET A 96 12.65 -5.65 -20.78
N ILE A 97 13.14 -4.45 -20.46
CA ILE A 97 13.47 -3.44 -21.46
C ILE A 97 14.99 -3.40 -21.61
N THR A 98 15.50 -3.76 -22.79
CA THR A 98 16.93 -3.70 -23.11
C THR A 98 17.31 -2.33 -23.70
N GLN A 99 18.61 -2.04 -23.79
CA GLN A 99 19.10 -0.83 -24.46
C GLN A 99 18.66 -0.77 -25.92
N LYS A 100 18.59 -1.92 -26.61
CA LYS A 100 18.07 -2.02 -27.97
C LYS A 100 16.58 -1.69 -28.05
N ASP A 101 15.78 -2.17 -27.11
CA ASP A 101 14.36 -1.83 -27.08
C ASP A 101 14.17 -0.32 -26.85
N LEU A 102 15.01 0.29 -25.99
CA LEU A 102 15.03 1.75 -25.79
C LEU A 102 15.48 2.50 -27.05
N THR A 103 16.51 2.05 -27.77
CA THR A 103 16.95 2.72 -29.02
C THR A 103 15.82 2.75 -30.04
N THR A 104 15.10 1.63 -30.19
CA THR A 104 13.94 1.56 -31.09
C THR A 104 12.81 2.47 -30.65
N LEU A 105 12.55 2.57 -29.35
CA LEU A 105 11.55 3.47 -28.80
C LEU A 105 11.90 4.96 -29.02
N LEU A 106 13.18 5.31 -28.92
CA LEU A 106 13.66 6.68 -29.16
C LEU A 106 13.56 7.06 -30.65
N LEU A 107 13.80 6.11 -31.55
CA LEU A 107 13.68 6.32 -33.00
C LEU A 107 12.23 6.31 -33.49
N SER A 108 11.32 5.65 -32.76
CA SER A 108 9.92 5.55 -33.14
C SER A 108 9.20 6.91 -33.01
N SER A 109 8.52 7.34 -34.06
CA SER A 109 7.68 8.53 -34.04
C SER A 109 6.30 8.21 -33.47
N PRO A 110 5.67 9.13 -32.73
CA PRO A 110 4.29 8.96 -32.30
C PRO A 110 3.35 9.05 -33.50
N ASN A 111 2.50 8.04 -33.67
CA ASN A 111 1.38 8.08 -34.59
C ASN A 111 0.23 8.89 -33.99
N GLU A 112 -0.72 9.30 -34.83
CA GLU A 112 -1.93 10.05 -34.41
C GLU A 112 -2.75 9.30 -33.35
N ASP A 113 -2.71 7.97 -33.35
CA ASP A 113 -3.36 7.08 -32.37
C ASP A 113 -2.60 6.98 -31.02
N GLY A 114 -1.48 7.70 -30.86
CA GLY A 114 -0.62 7.67 -29.67
C GLY A 114 0.30 6.45 -29.56
N THR A 115 0.20 5.49 -30.48
CA THR A 115 1.16 4.38 -30.62
C THR A 115 2.45 4.87 -31.26
N ARG A 116 3.62 4.37 -30.84
CA ARG A 116 4.88 4.68 -31.51
C ARG A 116 5.30 3.54 -32.43
N SER A 117 5.66 3.85 -33.68
CA SER A 117 6.15 2.84 -34.64
C SER A 117 7.46 3.27 -35.30
N LEU A 118 8.26 2.29 -35.69
CA LEU A 118 9.45 2.51 -36.52
C LEU A 118 9.00 2.70 -37.98
N GLN A 119 9.51 3.72 -38.65
CA GLN A 119 9.34 3.88 -40.10
C GLN A 119 10.22 2.87 -40.87
N ALA A 120 9.76 2.45 -42.05
CA ALA A 120 10.48 1.50 -42.89
C ALA A 120 11.80 2.11 -43.41
N PRO A 121 12.84 1.30 -43.68
CA PRO A 121 14.16 1.80 -44.12
C PRO A 121 14.15 2.61 -45.42
N GLU A 122 13.13 2.43 -46.26
CA GLU A 122 12.99 3.05 -47.58
C GLU A 122 12.39 4.46 -47.55
N ASP A 123 11.79 4.87 -46.43
CA ASP A 123 11.19 6.20 -46.22
C ASP A 123 12.18 7.19 -45.58
N ALA A 124 13.48 7.07 -45.86
CA ALA A 124 14.53 7.92 -45.30
C ALA A 124 14.42 9.42 -45.65
N SER A 125 13.44 9.81 -46.48
CA SER A 125 13.22 11.19 -46.92
C SER A 125 12.12 11.93 -46.14
N ASN A 126 11.36 11.26 -45.26
CA ASN A 126 10.29 11.89 -44.48
C ASN A 126 10.68 12.04 -42.99
N THR A 127 11.45 13.09 -42.71
CA THR A 127 11.45 13.87 -41.45
C THR A 127 11.31 13.11 -40.14
N THR A 128 12.27 12.26 -39.78
CA THR A 128 12.57 12.01 -38.36
C THR A 128 13.71 12.96 -37.95
N ALA A 129 13.56 13.65 -36.81
CA ALA A 129 14.59 14.56 -36.29
C ALA A 129 15.89 13.84 -35.85
N LEU A 130 15.89 12.50 -35.84
CA LEU A 130 16.98 11.64 -35.36
C LEU A 130 17.45 10.70 -36.47
N THR A 131 18.77 10.52 -36.59
CA THR A 131 19.43 9.67 -37.59
C THR A 131 19.57 8.25 -37.05
N ARG A 132 19.01 7.27 -37.77
CA ARG A 132 19.12 5.85 -37.42
C ARG A 132 20.57 5.34 -37.56
N PRO A 133 21.16 4.72 -36.52
CA PRO A 133 22.47 4.06 -36.60
C PRO A 133 22.45 2.87 -37.58
N ALA A 134 23.56 2.62 -38.26
CA ALA A 134 23.69 1.50 -39.21
C ALA A 134 23.62 0.11 -38.53
N ASP A 135 24.07 0.02 -37.27
CA ASP A 135 24.01 -1.20 -36.46
C ASP A 135 23.33 -0.94 -35.11
N LEU A 136 22.12 -1.48 -34.95
CA LEU A 136 21.30 -1.35 -33.74
C LEU A 136 21.70 -2.32 -32.62
N GLU A 137 22.47 -3.36 -32.93
CA GLU A 137 22.95 -4.32 -31.93
C GLU A 137 24.21 -3.80 -31.22
N SER A 138 24.86 -2.77 -31.78
CA SER A 138 26.04 -2.17 -31.19
C SER A 138 25.70 -1.45 -29.86
N PRO A 139 26.51 -1.60 -28.80
CA PRO A 139 26.27 -0.90 -27.53
C PRO A 139 26.42 0.62 -27.65
N THR A 140 27.13 1.09 -28.69
CA THR A 140 27.32 2.51 -29.01
C THR A 140 26.09 3.15 -29.65
N ALA A 141 25.20 2.36 -30.27
CA ALA A 141 23.99 2.89 -30.92
C ALA A 141 23.08 3.63 -29.94
N PHE A 142 22.97 3.15 -28.69
CA PHE A 142 22.15 3.81 -27.67
C PHE A 142 22.69 5.19 -27.30
N THR A 143 24.00 5.30 -27.08
CA THR A 143 24.62 6.58 -26.71
C THR A 143 24.56 7.59 -27.85
N ASP A 144 24.69 7.14 -29.10
CA ASP A 144 24.65 8.02 -30.26
C ASP A 144 23.25 8.60 -30.49
N VAL A 145 22.22 7.76 -30.37
CA VAL A 145 20.81 8.22 -30.45
C VAL A 145 20.47 9.13 -29.28
N LEU A 146 20.93 8.81 -28.07
CA LEU A 146 20.73 9.67 -26.90
C LEU A 146 21.35 11.06 -27.10
N ALA A 147 22.58 11.12 -27.63
CA ALA A 147 23.26 12.38 -27.91
C ALA A 147 22.56 13.21 -29.00
N GLN A 148 21.86 12.56 -29.94
CA GLN A 148 21.02 13.26 -30.93
C GLN A 148 19.73 13.79 -30.30
N VAL A 149 19.10 13.02 -29.42
CA VAL A 149 17.90 13.43 -28.67
C VAL A 149 18.21 14.66 -27.81
N ASP A 150 19.33 14.67 -27.07
CA ASP A 150 19.73 15.81 -26.23
C ASP A 150 20.03 17.08 -27.04
N LYS A 151 20.53 16.93 -28.28
CA LYS A 151 20.78 18.07 -29.19
C LYS A 151 19.51 18.56 -29.87
N SER A 152 18.48 17.72 -30.00
CA SER A 152 17.22 18.10 -30.61
C SER A 152 16.41 18.98 -29.66
N SER A 153 15.95 20.16 -30.13
CA SER A 153 15.15 21.11 -29.34
C SER A 153 13.76 20.57 -28.94
N ASP A 154 13.38 19.41 -29.46
CA ASP A 154 12.16 18.65 -29.16
C ASP A 154 12.28 17.73 -27.93
N ALA A 155 13.42 17.70 -27.23
CA ALA A 155 13.54 16.95 -25.97
C ALA A 155 12.47 17.34 -24.92
N SER A 156 11.93 18.57 -25.03
CA SER A 156 10.82 19.08 -24.21
C SER A 156 9.42 18.67 -24.68
N SER A 157 9.24 18.25 -25.93
CA SER A 157 7.97 17.77 -26.51
C SER A 157 7.84 16.24 -26.47
N ALA A 158 8.96 15.51 -26.40
CA ALA A 158 9.00 14.06 -26.55
C ALA A 158 8.67 13.23 -25.27
N GLY A 159 8.25 13.89 -24.18
CA GLY A 159 7.77 13.21 -22.96
C GLY A 159 8.87 12.57 -22.09
N PHE A 160 10.14 12.90 -22.35
CA PHE A 160 11.28 12.44 -21.53
C PHE A 160 11.40 13.23 -20.22
N TYR A 161 11.18 14.54 -20.31
CA TYR A 161 11.15 15.46 -19.18
C TYR A 161 9.73 16.00 -18.98
N SER A 162 9.49 16.55 -17.79
CA SER A 162 8.26 17.33 -17.54
C SER A 162 8.20 18.57 -18.42
N THR A 163 7.02 19.20 -18.54
CA THR A 163 6.84 20.47 -19.28
C THR A 163 7.77 21.59 -18.79
N SER A 164 8.26 21.52 -17.55
CA SER A 164 9.25 22.42 -16.98
C SER A 164 10.71 21.96 -17.18
N ASN A 165 10.96 20.99 -18.06
CA ASN A 165 12.26 20.37 -18.33
C ASN A 165 12.96 19.81 -17.06
N LEU A 166 12.18 19.33 -16.10
CA LEU A 166 12.68 18.64 -14.91
C LEU A 166 12.60 17.13 -15.11
N PRO A 167 13.54 16.34 -14.55
CA PRO A 167 13.45 14.89 -14.56
C PRO A 167 12.16 14.41 -13.89
N PRO A 168 11.57 13.30 -14.35
CA PRO A 168 10.36 12.76 -13.74
C PRO A 168 10.64 12.40 -12.28
N ARG A 169 9.71 12.78 -11.40
CA ARG A 169 9.76 12.34 -10.01
C ARG A 169 9.44 10.85 -9.95
N PRO A 170 10.12 10.07 -9.09
CA PRO A 170 9.76 8.67 -8.90
C PRO A 170 8.27 8.58 -8.52
N PRO A 171 7.52 7.60 -9.08
CA PRO A 171 6.08 7.49 -8.89
C PRO A 171 5.72 6.92 -7.51
N PHE A 172 6.34 7.44 -6.45
CA PHE A 172 5.94 7.12 -5.10
C PHE A 172 4.55 7.68 -4.86
N LYS A 173 3.63 6.82 -4.40
CA LYS A 173 2.41 7.31 -3.77
C LYS A 173 2.87 8.10 -2.55
N GLN A 174 2.66 9.41 -2.56
CA GLN A 174 2.95 10.21 -1.37
C GLN A 174 2.17 9.61 -0.20
N PRO A 175 2.80 9.43 0.98
CA PRO A 175 2.10 8.91 2.12
C PRO A 175 0.88 9.80 2.37
N HIS A 176 -0.30 9.19 2.52
CA HIS A 176 -1.55 9.91 2.77
C HIS A 176 -1.48 10.80 4.01
N HIS A 177 -0.52 10.55 4.89
CA HIS A 177 -0.24 11.30 6.11
C HIS A 177 1.24 11.69 6.14
N ILE A 178 1.61 12.75 5.42
CA ILE A 178 2.78 13.52 5.83
C ILE A 178 2.36 14.14 7.17
N LEU A 179 2.99 13.66 8.25
CA LEU A 179 2.79 14.19 9.60
C LEU A 179 2.96 15.72 9.55
N LYS A 180 1.87 16.46 9.70
CA LYS A 180 1.92 17.93 9.76
C LYS A 180 2.00 18.31 11.22
N LEU A 181 2.81 19.30 11.56
CA LEU A 181 2.79 19.85 12.91
C LEU A 181 1.35 20.29 13.23
N GLN A 182 0.83 19.85 14.37
CA GLN A 182 -0.53 20.19 14.77
C GLN A 182 -0.65 21.72 14.90
N LYS A 183 -1.72 22.32 14.34
CA LYS A 183 -1.97 23.76 14.47
C LYS A 183 -2.17 24.10 15.95
N GLY A 184 -1.27 24.90 16.52
CA GLY A 184 -1.25 25.22 17.95
C GLY A 184 -0.40 24.26 18.80
N ALA A 185 0.50 23.47 18.19
CA ALA A 185 1.51 22.73 18.93
C ALA A 185 2.31 23.68 19.84
N VAL A 186 2.60 23.21 21.06
CA VAL A 186 3.38 23.97 22.03
C VAL A 186 4.76 24.26 21.42
N PRO A 187 5.20 25.53 21.34
CA PRO A 187 6.54 25.84 20.84
C PRO A 187 7.58 25.23 21.78
N HIS A 188 8.55 24.53 21.23
CA HIS A 188 9.67 23.97 22.00
C HIS A 188 10.92 24.83 21.80
N ASP A 189 11.86 24.72 22.75
CA ASP A 189 13.16 25.37 22.65
C ASP A 189 13.95 24.77 21.47
N PRO A 190 14.47 25.59 20.53
CA PRO A 190 15.29 25.13 19.41
C PRO A 190 16.49 24.26 19.79
N HIS A 191 16.96 24.32 21.05
CA HIS A 191 18.10 23.56 21.55
C HIS A 191 17.73 22.40 22.49
N ALA A 192 16.45 22.01 22.56
CA ALA A 192 16.03 20.88 23.37
C ALA A 192 16.63 19.56 22.87
N TYR A 193 17.22 18.78 23.79
CA TYR A 193 17.82 17.48 23.47
C TYR A 193 16.78 16.43 23.02
N TYR A 194 15.54 16.55 23.50
CA TYR A 194 14.38 15.77 23.06
C TYR A 194 13.15 16.66 22.92
N PRO A 195 12.92 17.27 21.75
CA PRO A 195 11.73 18.06 21.51
C PRO A 195 10.51 17.14 21.34
N ALA A 196 9.49 17.32 22.18
CA ALA A 196 8.22 16.63 22.03
C ALA A 196 7.38 17.35 20.98
N GLU A 197 7.43 16.88 19.74
CA GLU A 197 6.63 17.43 18.64
C GLU A 197 5.35 16.61 18.44
N ASN A 198 4.21 17.29 18.52
CA ASN A 198 2.91 16.67 18.25
C ASN A 198 2.55 16.83 16.77
N TYR A 199 2.51 15.71 16.08
CA TYR A 199 2.13 15.62 14.68
C TYR A 199 0.67 15.15 14.54
N ALA A 200 -0.04 15.68 13.54
CA ALA A 200 -1.43 15.35 13.18
C ALA A 200 -1.56 14.97 11.70
#